data_AF-A0A7J4EE76-F1
#
_entry.id   AF-A0A7J4EE76-F1
#
_cell.length_a   1.000
_cell.length_b   1.000
_cell.length_c   1.000
_cell.angle_alpha   90.00
_cell.angle_beta   90.00
_cell.angle_gamma   90.00
#
_symmetry.space_group_name_H-M   'P 1'
#
loop_
_entity.id
_entity.type
_entity.pdbx_description
1 polymer ?
#
loop_
_entity_poly.entity_id
_entity_poly.type
_entity_poly.pdbx_seq_one_letter_code
_entity_poly.pdbx_strand_id
1 'polypeptide(L)'
;SGEKRFLVKRIKNTFEKGGFKVFSAERGRAQREGYSIEALREIKKDGILNRIFFPFGLAKRRQGFDNVESLFNISWWLQDLHDSSDLVIGGKLEQNSNLIISDSHAIWFEKEHGDVLMHSIGGPRLIYQLMCRYLPLGGRTPLDIKGSYSVREVSQMEMGPSVMLVEGCGSGKIDGFLPINSLANAYLHAGVNAYISPTTLSAFYGALEPRPDFHGGVGLGIMGYLNASRNAKKGIYPPVYFTQFIFEELCLELFEQNVTIGRALRNAKNAFLPAQLNITFRWTPPLSIPSGLPQELREDIQERMETTAEKDMRFPVEKYCTVYQINLLGDPAFNPYEPCNEGK
;
A
#
# COMPACT_ATOMS: atom_id res chain seq x y z
N SER A 1 -8.49 -0.52 1.03
CA SER A 1 -9.90 -0.16 0.72
C SER A 1 -10.48 -1.13 -0.30
N GLY A 2 -11.78 -1.05 -0.62
CA GLY A 2 -12.38 -1.86 -1.70
C GLY A 2 -11.82 -1.51 -3.09
N GLU A 3 -11.47 -0.25 -3.32
CA GLU A 3 -10.82 0.23 -4.55
C GLU A 3 -9.48 -0.43 -4.81
N LYS A 4 -8.61 -0.49 -3.80
CA LYS A 4 -7.27 -1.10 -3.90
C LYS A 4 -7.32 -2.54 -4.40
N ARG A 5 -8.33 -3.31 -4.01
CA ARG A 5 -8.55 -4.67 -4.52
C ARG A 5 -8.70 -4.70 -6.05
N PHE A 6 -9.43 -3.75 -6.63
CA PHE A 6 -9.61 -3.70 -8.08
C PHE A 6 -8.36 -3.21 -8.80
N LEU A 7 -7.57 -2.34 -8.17
CA LEU A 7 -6.27 -1.94 -8.68
C LEU A 7 -5.29 -3.13 -8.70
N VAL A 8 -5.23 -3.93 -7.63
CA VAL A 8 -4.42 -5.15 -7.60
C VAL A 8 -4.84 -6.10 -8.73
N LYS A 9 -6.14 -6.30 -8.93
CA LYS A 9 -6.65 -7.12 -10.06
C LYS A 9 -6.29 -6.54 -11.43
N ARG A 10 -6.33 -5.21 -11.58
CA ARG A 10 -5.96 -4.49 -12.81
C ARG A 10 -4.47 -4.69 -13.12
N ILE A 11 -3.61 -4.39 -12.15
CA ILE A 11 -2.15 -4.57 -12.24
C ILE A 11 -1.83 -6.02 -12.59
N LYS A 12 -2.46 -6.98 -11.90
CA LYS A 12 -2.26 -8.40 -12.15
C LYS A 12 -2.56 -8.77 -13.60
N ASN A 13 -3.73 -8.35 -14.10
CA ASN A 13 -4.11 -8.59 -15.49
C ASN A 13 -3.15 -7.92 -16.50
N THR A 14 -2.67 -6.70 -16.22
CA THR A 14 -1.69 -6.01 -17.06
C THR A 14 -0.36 -6.76 -17.10
N PHE A 15 0.14 -7.23 -15.96
CA PHE A 15 1.40 -7.97 -15.87
C PHE A 15 1.31 -9.37 -16.49
N GLU A 16 0.19 -10.08 -16.29
CA GLU A 16 -0.07 -11.37 -16.93
C GLU A 16 -0.08 -11.24 -18.45
N LYS A 17 -0.70 -10.19 -18.99
CA LYS A 17 -0.65 -9.87 -20.43
C LYS A 17 0.75 -9.53 -20.92
N GLY A 18 1.57 -8.91 -20.06
CA GLY A 18 2.99 -8.67 -20.32
C GLY A 18 3.84 -9.95 -20.33
N GLY A 19 3.30 -11.11 -19.91
CA GLY A 19 4.01 -12.38 -19.89
C GLY A 19 4.62 -12.76 -18.53
N PHE A 20 4.32 -12.02 -17.47
CA PHE A 20 4.82 -12.33 -16.13
C PHE A 20 4.01 -13.42 -15.43
N LYS A 21 4.68 -14.20 -14.60
CA LYS A 21 4.04 -15.01 -13.58
C LYS A 21 3.71 -14.13 -12.37
N VAL A 22 2.43 -13.80 -12.20
CA VAL A 22 2.02 -12.79 -11.21
C VAL A 22 1.50 -13.42 -9.92
N PHE A 23 2.00 -12.90 -8.80
CA PHE A 23 1.51 -13.19 -7.46
C PHE A 23 1.01 -11.89 -6.80
N SER A 24 0.03 -12.02 -5.92
CA SER A 24 -0.50 -10.89 -5.16
C SER A 24 -0.78 -11.33 -3.74
N ALA A 25 -0.55 -10.42 -2.80
CA ALA A 25 -1.00 -10.54 -1.42
C ALA A 25 -1.64 -9.20 -1.02
N GLU A 26 -2.78 -9.27 -0.34
CA GLU A 26 -3.50 -8.11 0.18
C GLU A 26 -3.52 -8.16 1.72
N ARG A 27 -3.61 -6.97 2.34
CA ARG A 27 -3.81 -6.79 3.79
C ARG A 27 -2.74 -7.53 4.63
N GLY A 28 -3.15 -8.28 5.67
CA GLY A 28 -2.24 -9.00 6.56
C GLY A 28 -1.38 -10.01 5.81
N ARG A 29 -1.89 -10.58 4.71
CA ARG A 29 -1.17 -11.56 3.90
C ARG A 29 0.08 -10.95 3.24
N ALA A 30 0.08 -9.64 3.01
CA ALA A 30 1.18 -8.87 2.42
C ALA A 30 2.22 -8.40 3.44
N GLN A 31 2.02 -8.65 4.73
CA GLN A 31 3.04 -8.40 5.74
C GLN A 31 4.32 -9.17 5.44
N ARG A 32 5.43 -8.68 5.99
CA ARG A 32 6.74 -9.33 5.85
C ARG A 32 6.77 -10.70 6.52
N GLU A 33 6.29 -10.75 7.76
CA GLU A 33 6.25 -11.94 8.61
C GLU A 33 4.99 -11.94 9.47
N GLY A 34 4.42 -13.13 9.70
CA GLY A 34 3.31 -13.34 10.63
C GLY A 34 3.77 -13.78 12.03
N TYR A 35 2.82 -13.87 12.96
CA TYR A 35 3.03 -14.56 14.23
C TYR A 35 2.86 -16.05 14.05
N SER A 36 3.68 -16.83 14.76
CA SER A 36 3.41 -18.25 14.91
C SER A 36 2.23 -18.49 15.85
N ILE A 37 1.61 -19.67 15.75
CA ILE A 37 0.61 -20.12 16.71
C ILE A 37 1.16 -20.06 18.14
N GLU A 38 2.41 -20.48 18.33
CA GLU A 38 3.11 -20.50 19.61
C GLU A 38 3.22 -19.09 20.17
N ALA A 39 3.68 -18.12 19.36
CA ALA A 39 3.76 -16.73 19.77
C ALA A 39 2.40 -16.15 20.17
N LEU A 40 1.34 -16.44 19.39
CA LEU A 40 -0.03 -16.00 19.72
C LEU A 40 -0.56 -16.66 21.01
N ARG A 41 -0.19 -17.92 21.28
CA ARG A 41 -0.53 -18.63 22.52
C ARG A 41 0.21 -18.06 23.72
N GLU A 42 1.47 -17.67 23.56
CA GLU A 42 2.24 -17.01 24.59
C GLU A 42 1.63 -15.66 24.94
N ILE A 43 1.33 -14.82 23.95
CA ILE A 43 0.60 -13.55 24.15
C ILE A 43 -0.72 -13.80 24.89
N LYS A 44 -1.49 -14.82 24.50
CA LYS A 44 -2.76 -15.17 25.16
C LYS A 44 -2.57 -15.56 26.64
N LYS A 45 -1.46 -16.19 26.99
CA LYS A 45 -1.17 -16.68 28.35
C LYS A 45 -0.49 -15.63 29.23
N ASP A 46 0.05 -14.58 28.63
CA ASP A 46 0.82 -13.54 29.30
C ASP A 46 -0.09 -12.60 30.13
N GLY A 47 -0.10 -12.80 31.44
CA GLY A 47 -0.91 -12.01 32.36
C GLY A 47 -2.42 -12.29 32.31
N ILE A 48 -3.13 -11.81 33.33
CA ILE A 48 -4.58 -12.04 33.49
C ILE A 48 -5.37 -11.29 32.40
N LEU A 49 -4.92 -10.10 32.01
CA LEU A 49 -5.61 -9.29 31.01
C LEU A 49 -5.60 -9.97 29.64
N ASN A 50 -4.47 -10.47 29.14
CA ASN A 50 -4.48 -11.16 27.84
C ASN A 50 -5.28 -12.47 27.89
N ARG A 51 -5.20 -13.24 28.99
CA ARG A 51 -5.99 -14.47 29.16
C ARG A 51 -7.48 -14.24 29.00
N ILE A 52 -8.00 -13.12 29.51
CA ILE A 52 -9.42 -12.80 29.41
C ILE A 52 -9.72 -12.12 28.06
N PHE A 53 -8.84 -11.24 27.60
CA PHE A 53 -9.20 -10.22 26.62
C PHE A 53 -8.49 -10.31 25.27
N PHE A 54 -7.33 -10.97 25.18
CA PHE A 54 -6.63 -11.11 23.91
C PHE A 54 -7.43 -12.00 22.94
N PRO A 55 -7.81 -11.49 21.76
CA PRO A 55 -8.69 -12.21 20.85
C PRO A 55 -7.87 -13.09 19.89
N PHE A 56 -7.27 -14.17 20.42
CA PHE A 56 -6.39 -15.11 19.68
C PHE A 56 -6.91 -15.44 18.27
N GLY A 57 -8.15 -15.93 18.15
CA GLY A 57 -8.72 -16.33 16.85
C GLY A 57 -9.01 -15.16 15.90
N LEU A 58 -9.11 -13.92 16.41
CA LEU A 58 -9.24 -12.74 15.54
C LEU A 58 -7.86 -12.29 15.04
N ALA A 59 -6.84 -12.30 15.91
CA ALA A 59 -5.46 -12.01 15.53
C ALA A 59 -4.97 -12.99 14.46
N LYS A 60 -5.24 -14.29 14.66
CA LYS A 60 -4.90 -15.34 13.69
C LYS A 60 -5.55 -15.09 12.32
N ARG A 61 -6.88 -15.00 12.30
CA ARG A 61 -7.65 -14.81 11.06
C ARG A 61 -7.19 -13.60 10.27
N ARG A 62 -6.85 -12.49 10.94
CA ARG A 62 -6.52 -11.23 10.25
C ARG A 62 -5.08 -11.17 9.71
N GLN A 63 -4.14 -11.98 10.20
CA GLN A 63 -2.80 -12.11 9.61
C GLN A 63 -2.86 -12.79 8.24
N GLY A 64 -3.69 -13.82 8.09
CA GLY A 64 -3.85 -14.54 6.82
C GLY A 64 -4.97 -14.02 5.92
N PHE A 65 -5.76 -13.06 6.38
CA PHE A 65 -6.93 -12.56 5.65
C PHE A 65 -6.49 -11.65 4.50
N ASP A 66 -6.67 -12.16 3.28
CA ASP A 66 -6.42 -11.44 2.04
C ASP A 66 -7.62 -10.55 1.70
N ASN A 67 -8.81 -11.14 1.58
CA ASN A 67 -10.02 -10.44 1.19
C ASN A 67 -11.29 -11.21 1.58
N VAL A 68 -12.46 -10.58 1.51
CA VAL A 68 -13.74 -11.18 1.98
C VAL A 68 -14.06 -12.53 1.32
N GLU A 69 -13.63 -12.77 0.08
CA GLU A 69 -13.86 -14.06 -0.61
C GLU A 69 -13.02 -15.19 0.00
N SER A 70 -11.85 -14.88 0.60
CA SER A 70 -11.02 -15.89 1.25
C SER A 70 -11.69 -16.50 2.49
N LEU A 71 -12.60 -15.78 3.15
CA LEU A 71 -13.41 -16.31 4.26
C LEU A 71 -14.40 -17.38 3.83
N PHE A 72 -14.71 -17.48 2.53
CA PHE A 72 -15.57 -18.52 1.99
C PHE A 72 -14.78 -19.69 1.36
N ASN A 73 -13.44 -19.63 1.38
CA ASN A 73 -12.59 -20.67 0.81
C ASN A 73 -12.19 -21.72 1.88
N ILE A 74 -12.64 -22.96 1.69
CA ILE A 74 -12.32 -24.09 2.58
C ILE A 74 -10.80 -24.35 2.64
N SER A 75 -10.05 -24.20 1.54
CA SER A 75 -8.60 -24.41 1.56
C SER A 75 -7.88 -23.36 2.42
N TRP A 76 -8.41 -22.14 2.47
CA TRP A 76 -7.90 -21.09 3.35
C TRP A 76 -8.16 -21.44 4.82
N TRP A 77 -9.37 -21.94 5.15
CA TRP A 77 -9.66 -22.42 6.51
C TRP A 77 -8.78 -23.61 6.92
N LEU A 78 -8.49 -24.53 6.01
CA LEU A 78 -7.56 -25.64 6.27
C LEU A 78 -6.14 -25.15 6.51
N GLN A 79 -5.66 -24.17 5.75
CA GLN A 79 -4.36 -23.52 6.00
C GLN A 79 -4.37 -22.72 7.31
N ASP A 80 -5.49 -22.08 7.66
CA ASP A 80 -5.70 -21.40 8.95
C ASP A 80 -5.79 -22.37 10.14
N LEU A 81 -5.77 -23.69 9.93
CA LEU A 81 -5.56 -24.66 11.02
C LEU A 81 -4.06 -24.92 11.30
N HIS A 82 -3.17 -24.64 10.34
CA HIS A 82 -1.71 -24.73 10.46
C HIS A 82 -1.10 -23.40 10.96
N ASP A 83 0.24 -23.30 11.00
CA ASP A 83 0.94 -22.14 11.54
C ASP A 83 0.54 -20.84 10.79
N SER A 84 0.21 -19.78 11.53
CA SER A 84 -0.29 -18.53 10.95
C SER A 84 0.78 -17.71 10.23
N SER A 85 2.06 -17.99 10.52
CA SER A 85 3.20 -17.43 9.81
C SER A 85 3.15 -17.77 8.32
N ASP A 86 2.77 -19.01 7.97
CA ASP A 86 2.69 -19.50 6.59
C ASP A 86 1.57 -18.84 5.76
N LEU A 87 0.60 -18.22 6.42
CA LEU A 87 -0.43 -17.45 5.74
C LEU A 87 0.08 -16.09 5.27
N VAL A 88 1.10 -15.55 5.93
CA VAL A 88 1.74 -14.27 5.59
C VAL A 88 2.86 -14.54 4.60
N ILE A 89 2.73 -14.03 3.38
CA ILE A 89 3.61 -14.38 2.28
C ILE A 89 4.33 -13.17 1.66
N GLY A 90 4.06 -11.95 2.13
CA GLY A 90 4.58 -10.72 1.53
C GLY A 90 6.10 -10.68 1.45
N GLY A 91 6.79 -10.97 2.57
CA GLY A 91 8.26 -10.95 2.60
C GLY A 91 8.88 -11.94 1.59
N LYS A 92 8.32 -13.14 1.53
CA LYS A 92 8.73 -14.17 0.56
C LYS A 92 8.44 -13.74 -0.88
N LEU A 93 7.32 -13.09 -1.14
CA LEU A 93 7.01 -12.58 -2.48
C LEU A 93 8.00 -11.49 -2.89
N GLU A 94 8.33 -10.53 -2.01
CA GLU A 94 9.30 -9.47 -2.33
C GLU A 94 10.68 -10.04 -2.65
N GLN A 95 11.19 -10.99 -1.86
CA GLN A 95 12.51 -11.61 -2.10
C GLN A 95 12.60 -12.42 -3.39
N ASN A 96 11.47 -12.98 -3.85
CA ASN A 96 11.43 -13.87 -5.02
C ASN A 96 10.85 -13.20 -6.29
N SER A 97 10.80 -11.87 -6.33
CA SER A 97 10.23 -11.11 -7.45
C SER A 97 11.25 -10.19 -8.10
N ASN A 98 11.22 -10.10 -9.42
CA ASN A 98 12.04 -9.18 -10.23
C ASN A 98 11.35 -7.83 -10.52
N LEU A 99 10.02 -7.77 -10.41
CA LEU A 99 9.23 -6.56 -10.51
C LEU A 99 8.17 -6.53 -9.41
N ILE A 100 8.25 -5.55 -8.53
CA ILE A 100 7.47 -5.48 -7.29
C ILE A 100 6.67 -4.18 -7.30
N ILE A 101 5.36 -4.28 -7.09
CA ILE A 101 4.50 -3.11 -6.81
C ILE A 101 3.93 -3.26 -5.41
N SER A 102 4.25 -2.30 -4.55
CA SER A 102 3.80 -2.26 -3.16
C SER A 102 2.99 -1.00 -2.90
N ASP A 103 1.69 -1.16 -2.74
CA ASP A 103 0.81 -0.12 -2.19
C ASP A 103 0.68 -0.34 -0.68
N SER A 104 1.31 0.55 0.09
CA SER A 104 1.51 0.37 1.53
C SER A 104 1.34 1.68 2.31
N HIS A 105 1.09 1.58 3.61
CA HIS A 105 1.31 2.72 4.49
C HIS A 105 2.81 2.81 4.74
N ALA A 106 3.47 3.77 4.11
CA ALA A 106 4.90 3.95 4.24
C ALA A 106 5.25 5.33 4.77
N ILE A 107 6.40 5.39 5.42
CA ILE A 107 7.14 6.57 5.84
C ILE A 107 8.63 6.32 5.57
N TRP A 108 9.48 7.28 5.90
CA TRP A 108 10.89 7.28 5.48
C TRP A 108 11.72 6.05 5.93
N PHE A 109 11.32 5.39 7.01
CA PHE A 109 12.06 4.27 7.63
C PHE A 109 11.29 2.94 7.70
N GLU A 110 10.03 2.91 7.28
CA GLU A 110 9.23 1.68 7.28
C GLU A 110 8.07 1.74 6.29
N LYS A 111 7.65 0.57 5.83
CA LYS A 111 6.33 0.38 5.23
C LYS A 111 5.58 -0.76 5.89
N GLU A 112 4.26 -0.61 5.94
CA GLU A 112 3.36 -1.54 6.57
C GLU A 112 2.21 -1.89 5.62
N HIS A 113 1.92 -3.18 5.55
CA HIS A 113 0.73 -3.72 4.91
C HIS A 113 -0.17 -4.25 6.01
N GLY A 114 -1.30 -3.58 6.23
CA GLY A 114 -2.18 -3.93 7.32
C GLY A 114 -3.54 -3.27 7.14
N ASP A 115 -4.57 -3.95 7.63
CA ASP A 115 -5.83 -3.25 7.88
C ASP A 115 -5.61 -2.33 9.08
N VAL A 116 -6.09 -1.07 9.05
CA VAL A 116 -6.14 -0.21 10.24
C VAL A 116 -6.80 -0.93 11.42
N LEU A 117 -7.67 -1.89 11.13
CA LEU A 117 -8.28 -2.75 12.13
C LEU A 117 -7.31 -3.76 12.78
N MET A 118 -6.23 -4.20 12.12
CA MET A 118 -5.14 -4.95 12.77
C MET A 118 -4.50 -4.13 13.89
N HIS A 119 -4.39 -2.81 13.70
CA HIS A 119 -3.88 -1.90 14.72
C HIS A 119 -4.79 -1.87 15.96
N SER A 120 -6.04 -2.33 15.89
CA SER A 120 -7.02 -2.26 16.99
C SER A 120 -7.22 -3.57 17.78
N ILE A 121 -6.37 -4.59 17.59
CA ILE A 121 -6.59 -5.94 18.13
C ILE A 121 -6.06 -6.15 19.56
N GLY A 122 -5.10 -5.35 20.03
CA GLY A 122 -4.44 -5.54 21.33
C GLY A 122 -5.17 -4.99 22.56
N GLY A 123 -6.50 -5.14 22.64
CA GLY A 123 -7.25 -4.76 23.84
C GLY A 123 -8.55 -5.55 24.04
N PRO A 124 -9.16 -5.51 25.24
CA PRO A 124 -10.47 -6.11 25.50
C PRO A 124 -11.51 -5.57 24.55
N ARG A 125 -12.11 -6.40 23.69
CA ARG A 125 -13.06 -5.96 22.66
C ARG A 125 -14.12 -5.00 23.20
N LEU A 126 -14.71 -5.30 24.36
CA LEU A 126 -15.74 -4.46 24.97
C LEU A 126 -15.17 -3.15 25.54
N ILE A 127 -14.03 -3.20 26.25
CA ILE A 127 -13.39 -2.02 26.86
C ILE A 127 -12.81 -1.11 25.77
N TYR A 128 -12.15 -1.68 24.77
CA TYR A 128 -11.62 -0.95 23.63
C TYR A 128 -12.75 -0.27 22.85
N GLN A 129 -13.86 -0.98 22.56
CA GLN A 129 -15.02 -0.37 21.89
C GLN A 129 -15.76 0.67 22.74
N LEU A 130 -15.84 0.50 24.07
CA LEU A 130 -16.44 1.47 24.98
C LEU A 130 -15.55 2.69 25.16
N MET A 131 -14.25 2.51 25.37
CA MET A 131 -13.31 3.62 25.50
C MET A 131 -13.11 4.37 24.18
N CYS A 132 -13.10 3.72 23.02
CA CYS A 132 -13.09 4.41 21.71
C CYS A 132 -14.30 5.32 21.48
N ARG A 133 -15.41 5.16 22.22
CA ARG A 133 -16.57 6.07 22.16
C ARG A 133 -16.37 7.35 22.98
N TYR A 134 -15.51 7.34 23.99
CA TYR A 134 -15.33 8.44 24.94
C TYR A 134 -13.92 9.04 24.94
N LEU A 135 -12.94 8.31 24.40
CA LEU A 135 -11.55 8.71 24.22
C LEU A 135 -11.17 8.41 22.77
N PRO A 136 -10.56 9.35 22.03
CA PRO A 136 -9.90 9.03 20.77
C PRO A 136 -8.68 8.17 21.08
N LEU A 137 -8.91 6.88 21.35
CA LEU A 137 -7.85 5.91 21.48
C LEU A 137 -7.30 5.66 20.08
N GLY A 138 -6.29 6.45 19.69
CA GLY A 138 -5.34 6.10 18.65
C GLY A 138 -4.45 4.91 19.07
N GLY A 139 -5.02 3.92 19.75
CA GLY A 139 -4.31 2.77 20.30
C GLY A 139 -3.95 1.79 19.19
N ARG A 140 -2.93 2.12 18.40
CA ARG A 140 -2.27 1.10 17.60
C ARG A 140 -1.65 0.09 18.54
N THR A 141 -1.94 -1.18 18.32
CA THR A 141 -1.43 -2.27 19.13
C THR A 141 -0.24 -2.85 18.39
N PRO A 142 0.89 -3.15 19.06
CA PRO A 142 2.17 -3.50 18.43
C PRO A 142 2.16 -4.85 17.68
N LEU A 143 0.98 -5.42 17.45
CA LEU A 143 0.76 -6.64 16.69
C LEU A 143 0.93 -6.44 15.18
N ASP A 144 0.94 -5.20 14.70
CA ASP A 144 1.25 -4.84 13.32
C ASP A 144 2.76 -4.76 13.07
N ILE A 145 3.54 -4.30 14.06
CA ILE A 145 4.98 -4.06 13.98
C ILE A 145 5.75 -5.29 13.50
N LYS A 146 5.37 -6.51 13.92
CA LYS A 146 6.09 -7.73 13.49
C LYS A 146 6.09 -7.89 11.97
N GLY A 147 4.98 -7.53 11.34
CA GLY A 147 4.77 -7.63 9.90
C GLY A 147 5.30 -6.45 9.09
N SER A 148 5.90 -5.44 9.73
CA SER A 148 6.41 -4.25 9.05
C SER A 148 7.70 -4.55 8.27
N TYR A 149 7.94 -3.74 7.25
CA TYR A 149 9.20 -3.68 6.51
C TYR A 149 9.95 -2.43 6.97
N SER A 150 10.55 -2.51 8.15
CA SER A 150 11.44 -1.44 8.64
C SER A 150 12.82 -1.56 8.01
N VAL A 151 13.63 -0.49 8.08
CA VAL A 151 15.02 -0.51 7.60
C VAL A 151 15.82 -1.67 8.20
N ARG A 152 15.65 -1.96 9.50
CA ARG A 152 16.33 -3.08 10.16
C ARG A 152 16.00 -4.40 9.48
N GLU A 153 14.72 -4.66 9.27
CA GLU A 153 14.27 -5.93 8.69
C GLU A 153 14.62 -6.05 7.21
N VAL A 154 14.44 -4.98 6.44
CA VAL A 154 14.78 -4.93 5.01
C VAL A 154 16.28 -5.12 4.81
N SER A 155 17.13 -4.56 5.66
CA SER A 155 18.59 -4.74 5.58
C SER A 155 19.06 -6.19 5.71
N GLN A 156 18.21 -7.07 6.25
CA GLN A 156 18.47 -8.50 6.40
C GLN A 156 17.77 -9.35 5.34
N MET A 157 17.02 -8.73 4.43
CA MET A 157 16.38 -9.45 3.34
C MET A 157 17.39 -9.75 2.24
N GLU A 158 17.40 -11.00 1.76
CA GLU A 158 18.12 -11.41 0.57
C GLU A 158 17.25 -11.13 -0.67
N MET A 159 17.36 -9.92 -1.23
CA MET A 159 16.63 -9.56 -2.45
C MET A 159 17.48 -9.89 -3.68
N GLY A 160 16.83 -10.37 -4.74
CA GLY A 160 17.46 -10.44 -6.06
C GLY A 160 17.38 -9.11 -6.83
N PRO A 161 18.13 -8.99 -7.95
CA PRO A 161 18.01 -7.87 -8.86
C PRO A 161 16.56 -7.63 -9.28
N SER A 162 16.03 -6.48 -8.89
CA SER A 162 14.60 -6.19 -9.03
C SER A 162 14.32 -4.70 -9.19
N VAL A 163 13.15 -4.39 -9.73
CA VAL A 163 12.56 -3.05 -9.68
C VAL A 163 11.44 -3.05 -8.65
N MET A 164 11.46 -2.08 -7.74
CA MET A 164 10.44 -1.89 -6.73
C MET A 164 9.73 -0.55 -6.89
N LEU A 165 8.44 -0.59 -7.14
CA LEU A 165 7.54 0.56 -7.19
C LEU A 165 6.76 0.61 -5.86
N VAL A 166 7.06 1.59 -5.00
CA VAL A 166 6.38 1.75 -3.71
C VAL A 166 5.51 2.98 -3.73
N GLU A 167 4.20 2.77 -3.66
CA GLU A 167 3.25 3.84 -3.36
C GLU A 167 3.07 3.92 -1.85
N GLY A 168 3.49 5.06 -1.30
CA GLY A 168 3.51 5.34 0.12
C GLY A 168 4.13 6.71 0.40
N CYS A 169 3.66 7.36 1.47
CA CYS A 169 4.09 8.72 1.79
C CYS A 169 5.57 8.75 2.21
N GLY A 170 6.44 9.29 1.37
CA GLY A 170 7.83 9.57 1.71
C GLY A 170 8.77 8.36 1.69
N SER A 171 8.32 7.18 1.28
CA SER A 171 9.18 5.98 1.25
C SER A 171 10.37 6.08 0.27
N GLY A 172 10.38 7.07 -0.63
CA GLY A 172 11.50 7.39 -1.52
C GLY A 172 12.48 8.44 -0.98
N LYS A 173 12.28 8.96 0.24
CA LYS A 173 13.15 10.00 0.79
C LYS A 173 14.51 9.42 1.19
N ILE A 174 15.57 10.11 0.79
CA ILE A 174 16.96 9.75 1.11
C ILE A 174 17.76 10.92 1.71
N ASP A 175 17.15 12.10 1.78
CA ASP A 175 17.74 13.34 2.28
C ASP A 175 17.18 13.73 3.66
N GLY A 176 17.95 14.50 4.43
CA GLY A 176 17.51 15.05 5.72
C GLY A 176 17.63 14.10 6.92
N PHE A 177 18.18 12.90 6.74
CA PHE A 177 18.50 11.95 7.83
C PHE A 177 19.66 11.03 7.41
N LEU A 178 20.19 10.24 8.35
CA LEU A 178 21.29 9.32 8.08
C LEU A 178 20.88 8.28 7.03
N PRO A 179 21.73 7.96 6.02
CA PRO A 179 21.41 7.01 4.96
C PRO A 179 20.95 5.63 5.47
N ILE A 180 21.49 5.19 6.60
CA ILE A 180 21.15 3.93 7.29
C ILE A 180 19.72 3.90 7.87
N ASN A 181 19.01 5.03 7.86
CA ASN A 181 17.63 5.15 8.31
C ASN A 181 16.65 5.31 7.13
N SER A 182 17.12 5.21 5.88
CA SER A 182 16.27 5.28 4.69
C SER A 182 15.80 3.90 4.28
N LEU A 183 14.48 3.73 4.18
CA LEU A 183 13.87 2.51 3.65
C LEU A 183 14.32 2.23 2.21
N ALA A 184 14.37 3.27 1.37
CA ALA A 184 14.83 3.13 -0.01
C ALA A 184 16.28 2.63 -0.08
N ASN A 185 17.19 3.19 0.73
CA ASN A 185 18.57 2.71 0.77
C ASN A 185 18.65 1.27 1.30
N ALA A 186 17.84 0.92 2.31
CA ALA A 186 17.79 -0.45 2.82
C ALA A 186 17.43 -1.44 1.71
N TYR A 187 16.45 -1.13 0.87
CA TYR A 187 16.07 -1.96 -0.27
C TYR A 187 17.17 -2.04 -1.34
N LEU A 188 17.81 -0.92 -1.67
CA LEU A 188 18.94 -0.92 -2.60
C LEU A 188 20.10 -1.79 -2.09
N HIS A 189 20.41 -1.70 -0.79
CA HIS A 189 21.44 -2.53 -0.16
C HIS A 189 21.05 -4.00 -0.05
N ALA A 190 19.76 -4.30 0.11
CA ALA A 190 19.24 -5.66 0.15
C ALA A 190 19.31 -6.38 -1.21
N GLY A 191 19.45 -5.63 -2.32
CA GLY A 191 19.63 -6.17 -3.67
C GLY A 191 18.71 -5.59 -4.76
N VAL A 192 17.81 -4.65 -4.41
CA VAL A 192 16.94 -3.98 -5.41
C VAL A 192 17.79 -3.10 -6.33
N ASN A 193 17.64 -3.25 -7.65
CA ASN A 193 18.39 -2.47 -8.65
C ASN A 193 17.82 -1.06 -8.84
N ALA A 194 16.49 -0.93 -8.85
CA ALA A 194 15.83 0.37 -8.93
C ALA A 194 14.64 0.45 -7.98
N TYR A 195 14.61 1.51 -7.18
CA TYR A 195 13.55 1.79 -6.23
C TYR A 195 12.86 3.10 -6.61
N ILE A 196 11.55 3.04 -6.87
CA ILE A 196 10.76 4.17 -7.35
C ILE A 196 9.64 4.46 -6.37
N SER A 197 9.66 5.66 -5.80
CA SER A 197 8.68 6.04 -4.77
C SER A 197 8.60 7.55 -4.56
N PRO A 198 7.48 8.08 -4.04
CA PRO A 198 7.37 9.47 -3.61
C PRO A 198 8.34 9.83 -2.45
N THR A 199 8.97 11.00 -2.52
CA THR A 199 9.84 11.53 -1.45
C THR A 199 9.11 12.25 -0.33
N THR A 200 7.86 12.64 -0.55
CA THR A 200 7.00 13.32 0.42
C THR A 200 5.60 12.68 0.44
N LEU A 201 4.57 13.42 0.86
CA LEU A 201 3.18 12.96 0.80
C LEU A 201 2.80 12.60 -0.64
N SER A 202 2.18 11.43 -0.83
CA SER A 202 1.57 11.03 -2.08
C SER A 202 0.07 11.33 -2.06
N ALA A 203 -0.48 11.76 -3.20
CA ALA A 203 -1.92 11.97 -3.36
C ALA A 203 -2.60 10.59 -3.48
N PHE A 204 -2.98 10.02 -2.34
CA PHE A 204 -3.46 8.64 -2.24
C PHE A 204 -4.92 8.46 -2.69
N TYR A 205 -5.23 7.24 -3.14
CA TYR A 205 -6.60 6.81 -3.43
C TYR A 205 -7.44 6.72 -2.17
N GLY A 206 -8.59 7.38 -2.22
CA GLY A 206 -9.51 7.50 -1.09
C GLY A 206 -9.30 8.78 -0.27
N ALA A 207 -8.34 9.65 -0.62
CA ALA A 207 -8.34 11.09 -0.26
C ALA A 207 -8.98 11.94 -1.36
N LEU A 208 -8.75 11.56 -2.62
CA LEU A 208 -9.25 12.24 -3.80
C LEU A 208 -10.05 11.28 -4.68
N GLU A 209 -11.38 11.43 -4.72
CA GLU A 209 -12.27 10.63 -5.57
C GLU A 209 -12.66 11.41 -6.84
N PRO A 210 -12.55 10.87 -8.06
CA PRO A 210 -12.91 11.61 -9.28
C PRO A 210 -14.37 12.11 -9.29
N ARG A 211 -14.63 13.36 -9.74
CA ARG A 211 -15.97 13.97 -9.96
C ARG A 211 -16.34 14.01 -11.45
N PRO A 212 -17.65 14.02 -11.80
CA PRO A 212 -18.83 13.69 -11.01
C PRO A 212 -19.52 12.43 -11.55
N ASP A 213 -18.78 11.36 -11.82
CA ASP A 213 -19.39 10.13 -12.32
C ASP A 213 -19.24 9.00 -11.31
N PHE A 214 -20.34 8.71 -10.61
CA PHE A 214 -20.59 7.40 -10.02
C PHE A 214 -20.61 6.27 -11.09
N HIS A 215 -20.39 6.61 -12.36
CA HIS A 215 -20.22 5.73 -13.51
C HIS A 215 -18.77 5.25 -13.70
N GLY A 216 -18.02 4.93 -12.62
CA GLY A 216 -16.71 4.29 -12.79
C GLY A 216 -15.79 4.22 -11.56
N GLY A 217 -15.99 5.09 -10.57
CA GLY A 217 -15.28 4.99 -9.29
C GLY A 217 -15.88 3.92 -8.37
N VAL A 218 -15.05 3.25 -7.56
CA VAL A 218 -15.56 2.36 -6.50
C VAL A 218 -15.80 3.23 -5.26
N GLY A 219 -16.68 4.22 -5.42
CA GLY A 219 -17.08 5.09 -4.31
C GLY A 219 -17.43 4.26 -3.09
N LEU A 220 -17.21 4.82 -1.89
CA LEU A 220 -17.21 4.18 -0.56
C LEU A 220 -18.42 3.28 -0.19
N GLY A 221 -19.38 3.06 -1.08
CA GLY A 221 -20.57 2.23 -0.89
C GLY A 221 -20.47 0.80 -1.44
N ILE A 222 -21.25 -0.09 -0.82
CA ILE A 222 -21.40 -1.51 -1.20
C ILE A 222 -21.81 -1.67 -2.68
N MET A 223 -22.66 -0.79 -3.20
CA MET A 223 -23.11 -0.86 -4.60
C MET A 223 -21.98 -0.59 -5.61
N GLY A 224 -21.10 0.37 -5.33
CA GLY A 224 -19.92 0.63 -6.13
C GLY A 224 -18.99 -0.58 -6.17
N TYR A 225 -18.76 -1.19 -4.99
CA TYR A 225 -17.99 -2.42 -4.88
C TYR A 225 -18.60 -3.59 -5.66
N LEU A 226 -19.92 -3.80 -5.60
CA LEU A 226 -20.61 -4.86 -6.34
C LEU A 226 -20.53 -4.64 -7.86
N ASN A 227 -20.70 -3.40 -8.31
CA ASN A 227 -20.57 -3.05 -9.73
C ASN A 227 -19.14 -3.25 -10.24
N ALA A 228 -18.14 -2.76 -9.51
CA ALA A 228 -16.73 -2.99 -9.82
C ALA A 228 -16.39 -4.50 -9.80
N SER A 229 -16.97 -5.27 -8.89
CA SER A 229 -16.84 -6.74 -8.86
C SER A 229 -17.38 -7.41 -10.11
N ARG A 230 -18.54 -6.96 -10.62
CA ARG A 230 -19.12 -7.48 -11.87
C ARG A 230 -18.30 -7.07 -13.09
N ASN A 231 -17.83 -5.83 -13.14
CA ASN A 231 -17.02 -5.30 -14.24
C ASN A 231 -15.63 -5.94 -14.29
N ALA A 232 -15.01 -6.19 -13.15
CA ALA A 232 -13.70 -6.85 -13.06
C ALA A 232 -13.73 -8.27 -13.65
N LYS A 233 -14.86 -8.99 -13.56
CA LYS A 233 -15.03 -10.29 -14.24
C LYS A 233 -14.99 -10.20 -15.77
N LYS A 234 -15.26 -9.01 -16.32
CA LYS A 234 -15.20 -8.71 -17.75
C LYS A 234 -13.88 -8.03 -18.15
N GLY A 235 -12.91 -7.94 -17.24
CA GLY A 235 -11.65 -7.22 -17.48
C GLY A 235 -11.79 -5.69 -17.49
N ILE A 236 -12.91 -5.15 -16.99
CA ILE A 236 -13.15 -3.70 -16.90
C ILE A 236 -12.82 -3.27 -15.47
N TYR A 237 -11.80 -2.44 -15.32
CA TYR A 237 -11.30 -1.98 -14.02
C TYR A 237 -11.48 -0.47 -13.85
N PRO A 238 -11.55 0.04 -12.61
CA PRO A 238 -11.51 1.47 -12.35
C PRO A 238 -10.27 2.12 -12.98
N PRO A 239 -10.38 3.40 -13.39
CA PRO A 239 -9.25 4.18 -13.87
C PRO A 239 -8.22 4.43 -12.76
N VAL A 240 -6.99 4.75 -13.17
CA VAL A 240 -5.91 5.09 -12.26
C VAL A 240 -5.53 6.58 -12.29
N TYR A 241 -5.03 7.09 -11.17
CA TYR A 241 -4.72 8.49 -10.91
C TYR A 241 -3.39 8.63 -10.17
N PHE A 242 -2.81 9.83 -10.25
CA PHE A 242 -1.59 10.20 -9.51
C PHE A 242 -0.45 9.18 -9.69
N THR A 243 0.21 8.76 -8.61
CA THR A 243 1.35 7.85 -8.69
C THR A 243 1.01 6.52 -9.37
N GLN A 244 -0.18 5.99 -9.15
CA GLN A 244 -0.57 4.70 -9.73
C GLN A 244 -0.72 4.79 -11.25
N PHE A 245 -1.15 5.94 -11.78
CA PHE A 245 -1.13 6.17 -13.23
C PHE A 245 0.31 6.12 -13.74
N ILE A 246 1.24 6.82 -13.08
CA ILE A 246 2.65 6.81 -13.48
C ILE A 246 3.23 5.39 -13.39
N PHE A 247 2.89 4.61 -12.36
CA PHE A 247 3.34 3.23 -12.23
C PHE A 247 2.76 2.32 -13.32
N GLU A 248 1.47 2.46 -13.64
CA GLU A 248 0.84 1.68 -14.70
C GLU A 248 1.43 2.02 -16.08
N GLU A 249 1.51 3.29 -16.44
CA GLU A 249 2.09 3.74 -17.71
C GLU A 249 3.56 3.34 -17.83
N LEU A 250 4.32 3.40 -16.73
CA LEU A 250 5.70 2.90 -16.70
C LEU A 250 5.75 1.41 -17.03
N CYS A 251 4.88 0.60 -16.43
CA CYS A 251 4.85 -0.84 -16.69
C CYS A 251 4.41 -1.15 -18.12
N LEU A 252 3.41 -0.43 -18.64
CA LEU A 252 2.97 -0.57 -20.03
C LEU A 252 4.09 -0.23 -21.01
N GLU A 253 4.77 0.91 -20.82
CA GLU A 253 5.91 1.31 -21.66
C GLU A 253 7.04 0.27 -21.60
N LEU A 254 7.33 -0.26 -20.41
CA LEU A 254 8.30 -1.33 -20.21
C LEU A 254 7.91 -2.59 -21.01
N PHE A 255 6.65 -3.03 -20.93
CA PHE A 255 6.19 -4.27 -21.56
C PHE A 255 6.03 -4.15 -23.08
N GLU A 256 5.54 -3.01 -23.55
CA GLU A 256 5.22 -2.79 -24.97
C GLU A 256 6.44 -2.37 -25.79
N GLN A 257 7.33 -1.57 -25.20
CA GLN A 257 8.48 -1.00 -25.90
C GLN A 257 9.82 -1.68 -25.55
N ASN A 258 9.84 -2.55 -24.52
CA ASN A 258 11.05 -3.22 -24.03
C ASN A 258 12.21 -2.24 -23.80
N VAL A 259 11.97 -1.24 -22.95
CA VAL A 259 12.91 -0.15 -22.64
C VAL A 259 13.41 -0.23 -21.21
N THR A 260 14.49 0.50 -20.90
CA THR A 260 14.99 0.58 -19.52
C THR A 260 13.97 1.24 -18.58
N ILE A 261 14.08 0.93 -17.29
CA ILE A 261 13.17 1.45 -16.27
C ILE A 261 13.19 2.99 -16.18
N GLY A 262 14.35 3.61 -16.40
CA GLY A 262 14.49 5.06 -16.44
C GLY A 262 13.79 5.70 -17.64
N ARG A 263 13.86 5.07 -18.83
CA ARG A 263 13.13 5.55 -20.01
C ARG A 263 11.63 5.38 -19.82
N ALA A 264 11.20 4.24 -19.27
CA ALA A 264 9.81 3.98 -18.96
C ALA A 264 9.23 5.01 -17.98
N LEU A 265 9.91 5.27 -16.86
CA LEU A 265 9.47 6.26 -15.88
C LEU A 265 9.40 7.68 -16.48
N ARG A 266 10.40 8.09 -17.26
CA ARG A 266 10.40 9.40 -17.94
C ARG A 266 9.16 9.54 -18.84
N ASN A 267 8.88 8.53 -19.66
CA ASN A 267 7.76 8.55 -20.58
C ASN A 267 6.41 8.57 -19.83
N ALA A 268 6.27 7.78 -18.76
CA ALA A 268 5.10 7.80 -17.90
C ALA A 268 4.85 9.16 -17.23
N LYS A 269 5.92 9.81 -16.73
CA LYS A 269 5.84 11.17 -16.16
C LYS A 269 5.43 12.22 -17.22
N ASN A 270 5.92 12.09 -18.45
CA ASN A 270 5.53 12.96 -19.55
C ASN A 270 4.07 12.77 -19.99
N ALA A 271 3.54 11.54 -19.90
CA ALA A 271 2.14 11.25 -20.21
C ALA A 271 1.17 11.72 -19.11
N PHE A 272 1.64 11.83 -17.87
CA PHE A 272 0.80 12.11 -16.69
C PHE A 272 0.02 13.42 -16.77
N LEU A 273 0.70 14.56 -16.93
CA LEU A 273 0.01 15.86 -16.90
C LEU A 273 -0.99 16.02 -18.06
N PRO A 274 -0.65 15.72 -19.33
CA PRO A 274 -1.62 15.75 -20.42
C PRO A 274 -2.87 14.89 -20.16
N ALA A 275 -2.68 13.70 -19.57
CA ALA A 275 -3.78 12.79 -19.27
C ALA A 275 -4.66 13.27 -18.10
N GLN A 276 -4.04 13.83 -17.06
CA GLN A 276 -4.71 14.00 -15.76
C GLN A 276 -5.06 15.45 -15.43
N LEU A 277 -4.44 16.46 -16.03
CA LEU A 277 -4.54 17.86 -15.59
C LEU A 277 -5.99 18.35 -15.46
N ASN A 278 -6.86 18.00 -16.40
CA ASN A 278 -8.25 18.46 -16.43
C ASN A 278 -9.23 17.59 -15.62
N ILE A 279 -8.78 16.47 -15.06
CA ILE A 279 -9.64 15.58 -14.25
C ILE A 279 -9.96 16.25 -12.92
N THR A 280 -11.24 16.26 -12.53
CA THR A 280 -11.69 16.85 -11.26
C THR A 280 -11.88 15.79 -10.17
N PHE A 281 -11.69 16.16 -8.90
CA PHE A 281 -11.80 15.27 -7.74
C PHE A 281 -12.67 15.85 -6.62
N ARG A 282 -13.18 14.98 -5.74
CA ARG A 282 -13.74 15.26 -4.41
C ARG A 282 -12.63 14.99 -3.42
N TRP A 283 -12.45 15.89 -2.46
CA TRP A 283 -11.76 15.52 -1.24
C TRP A 283 -12.66 14.63 -0.37
N THR A 284 -12.18 13.48 0.07
CA THR A 284 -12.94 12.48 0.84
C THR A 284 -12.06 11.84 1.90
N PRO A 285 -12.42 11.80 3.19
CA PRO A 285 -12.66 12.97 4.05
C PRO A 285 -11.36 13.75 4.35
N PRO A 286 -11.45 15.01 4.84
CA PRO A 286 -10.30 15.72 5.39
C PRO A 286 -9.58 14.84 6.41
N LEU A 287 -8.25 14.92 6.44
CA LEU A 287 -7.51 14.64 7.67
C LEU A 287 -8.13 15.58 8.70
N SER A 288 -9.12 15.08 9.45
CA SER A 288 -9.82 15.88 10.43
C SER A 288 -8.78 16.28 11.46
N ILE A 289 -8.48 17.58 11.52
CA ILE A 289 -7.57 18.13 12.51
C ILE A 289 -8.06 17.61 13.88
N PRO A 290 -7.21 16.94 14.67
CA PRO A 290 -7.63 16.35 15.93
C PRO A 290 -8.42 17.37 16.76
N SER A 291 -9.64 17.01 17.16
CA SER A 291 -10.56 17.91 17.88
C SER A 291 -10.01 18.39 19.24
N GLY A 292 -8.95 17.77 19.74
CA GLY A 292 -8.25 18.14 20.97
C GLY A 292 -7.19 19.24 20.84
N LEU A 293 -6.92 19.77 19.64
CA LEU A 293 -5.98 20.88 19.49
C LEU A 293 -6.64 22.22 19.88
N PRO A 294 -5.88 23.21 20.41
CA PRO A 294 -6.38 24.57 20.60
C PRO A 294 -6.92 25.14 19.30
N GLN A 295 -8.03 25.90 19.38
CA GLN A 295 -8.72 26.44 18.20
C GLN A 295 -7.79 27.23 17.29
N GLU A 296 -6.94 28.09 17.85
CA GLU A 296 -5.94 28.88 17.11
C GLU A 296 -4.97 28.02 16.30
N LEU A 297 -4.55 26.87 16.86
CA LEU A 297 -3.67 25.93 16.16
C LEU A 297 -4.42 25.18 15.07
N ARG A 298 -5.72 24.91 15.27
CA ARG A 298 -6.56 24.32 14.21
C ARG A 298 -6.75 25.29 13.06
N GLU A 299 -7.00 26.56 13.37
CA GLU A 299 -7.17 27.62 12.38
C GLU A 299 -5.86 27.87 11.60
N ASP A 300 -4.70 27.94 12.28
CA ASP A 300 -3.38 28.05 11.64
C ASP A 300 -3.04 26.82 10.78
N ILE A 301 -3.33 25.60 11.25
CA ILE A 301 -3.15 24.38 10.45
C ILE A 301 -4.09 24.40 9.25
N GLN A 302 -5.35 24.79 9.41
CA GLN A 302 -6.34 24.87 8.34
C GLN A 302 -5.91 25.91 7.28
N GLU A 303 -5.46 27.09 7.71
CA GLU A 303 -4.97 28.18 6.85
C GLU A 303 -3.67 27.78 6.12
N ARG A 304 -2.74 27.10 6.78
CA ARG A 304 -1.52 26.59 6.15
C ARG A 304 -1.75 25.37 5.26
N MET A 305 -2.85 24.66 5.47
CA MET A 305 -3.33 23.58 4.61
C MET A 305 -4.20 24.10 3.46
N GLU A 306 -4.11 25.39 3.09
CA GLU A 306 -4.65 25.92 1.84
C GLU A 306 -4.15 25.06 0.66
N THR A 307 -5.00 24.11 0.29
CA THR A 307 -4.83 23.27 -0.89
C THR A 307 -5.60 23.92 -2.02
N THR A 308 -5.27 23.59 -3.27
CA THR A 308 -6.16 24.03 -4.36
C THR A 308 -7.55 23.40 -4.25
N ALA A 309 -7.74 22.40 -3.38
CA ALA A 309 -9.03 21.79 -3.03
C ALA A 309 -10.15 22.79 -2.73
N GLU A 310 -9.82 23.95 -2.16
CA GLU A 310 -10.81 24.97 -1.78
C GLU A 310 -11.30 25.81 -2.97
N LYS A 311 -10.49 25.92 -4.04
CA LYS A 311 -10.70 26.88 -5.14
C LYS A 311 -10.76 26.22 -6.53
N ASP A 312 -10.10 25.08 -6.72
CA ASP A 312 -10.03 24.34 -7.98
C ASP A 312 -10.09 22.83 -7.75
N MET A 313 -11.23 22.22 -8.12
CA MET A 313 -11.45 20.78 -8.04
C MET A 313 -10.53 19.96 -8.97
N ARG A 314 -9.69 20.58 -9.80
CA ARG A 314 -8.70 19.89 -10.64
C ARG A 314 -7.39 19.58 -9.91
N PHE A 315 -7.12 20.17 -8.75
CA PHE A 315 -5.89 19.87 -8.00
C PHE A 315 -4.58 20.01 -8.81
N PRO A 316 -4.36 21.12 -9.55
CA PRO A 316 -3.21 21.24 -10.44
C PRO A 316 -1.88 21.18 -9.69
N VAL A 317 -1.78 21.80 -8.50
CA VAL A 317 -0.54 21.81 -7.70
C VAL A 317 -0.18 20.40 -7.26
N GLU A 318 -1.14 19.62 -6.77
CA GLU A 318 -0.95 18.26 -6.32
C GLU A 318 -0.52 17.34 -7.47
N LYS A 319 -1.06 17.55 -8.68
CA LYS A 319 -0.62 16.84 -9.89
C LYS A 319 0.80 17.22 -10.28
N TYR A 320 1.15 18.50 -10.27
CA TYR A 320 2.54 18.93 -10.52
C TYR A 320 3.49 18.33 -9.48
N CYS A 321 3.16 18.41 -8.19
CA CYS A 321 3.93 17.82 -7.11
C CYS A 321 4.15 16.33 -7.29
N THR A 322 3.12 15.58 -7.70
CA THR A 322 3.21 14.13 -7.96
C THR A 322 4.34 13.80 -8.94
N VAL A 323 4.48 14.58 -10.02
CA VAL A 323 5.57 14.39 -10.99
C VAL A 323 6.93 14.58 -10.33
N TYR A 324 7.11 15.61 -9.50
CA TYR A 324 8.42 15.91 -8.91
C TYR A 324 8.77 15.06 -7.69
N GLN A 325 7.77 14.53 -7.00
CA GLN A 325 7.96 13.72 -5.80
C GLN A 325 8.40 12.29 -6.12
N ILE A 326 7.97 11.75 -7.27
CA ILE A 326 8.33 10.39 -7.70
C ILE A 326 9.76 10.40 -8.25
N ASN A 327 10.65 9.79 -7.47
CA ASN A 327 12.05 9.62 -7.80
C ASN A 327 12.37 8.17 -8.13
N LEU A 328 13.36 7.98 -8.99
CA LEU A 328 14.04 6.72 -9.22
C LEU A 328 15.38 6.77 -8.52
N LEU A 329 15.62 5.79 -7.68
CA LEU A 329 16.88 5.56 -6.98
C LEU A 329 17.48 4.24 -7.47
N GLY A 330 18.79 4.17 -7.66
CA GLY A 330 19.46 3.00 -8.24
C GLY A 330 19.74 3.16 -9.74
N ASP A 331 19.67 2.05 -10.49
CA ASP A 331 20.08 1.98 -11.89
C ASP A 331 18.92 2.26 -12.87
N PRO A 332 18.90 3.42 -13.56
CA PRO A 332 17.89 3.73 -14.56
C PRO A 332 18.04 2.94 -15.88
N ALA A 333 19.18 2.29 -16.11
CA ALA A 333 19.43 1.46 -17.28
C ALA A 333 18.92 0.03 -17.10
N PHE A 334 18.62 -0.39 -15.87
CA PHE A 334 18.10 -1.73 -15.60
C PHE A 334 16.77 -1.98 -16.31
N ASN A 335 16.62 -3.18 -16.88
CA ASN A 335 15.39 -3.63 -17.51
C ASN A 335 14.97 -4.97 -16.86
N PRO A 336 13.96 -4.98 -15.97
CA PRO A 336 13.48 -6.23 -15.37
C PRO A 336 12.60 -7.05 -16.33
N TYR A 337 12.25 -6.48 -17.49
CA TYR A 337 11.41 -7.11 -18.49
C TYR A 337 12.25 -7.83 -19.53
N GLU A 338 12.43 -9.13 -19.32
CA GLU A 338 13.12 -10.01 -20.25
C GLU A 338 12.25 -11.22 -20.59
N PRO A 339 11.22 -11.07 -21.44
CA PRO A 339 10.41 -12.22 -21.88
C PRO A 339 11.22 -13.21 -22.75
N CYS A 340 12.44 -12.87 -23.19
CA CYS A 340 13.21 -13.59 -24.20
C CYS A 340 14.47 -14.33 -23.69
N ASN A 341 14.94 -14.07 -22.46
CA ASN A 341 16.31 -14.47 -22.08
C ASN A 341 16.43 -15.74 -21.23
N GLU A 342 15.32 -16.42 -20.88
CA GLU A 342 15.33 -17.65 -20.06
C GLU A 342 16.15 -17.54 -18.75
N GLY A 343 16.41 -16.33 -18.24
CA GLY A 343 17.27 -16.12 -17.08
C GLY A 343 18.72 -16.56 -17.27
N LYS A 344 19.33 -16.31 -18.45
CA LYS A 344 20.75 -16.58 -18.72
C LYS A 344 21.67 -15.43 -18.36
#